data_AF-A0A9D2IXX4-F1
#
_entry.id   AF-A0A9D2IXX4-F1
#
_cell.length_a   1.000
_cell.length_b   1.000
_cell.length_c   1.000
_cell.angle_alpha   90.00
_cell.angle_beta   90.00
_cell.angle_gamma   90.00
#
_symmetry.space_group_name_H-M   'P 1'
#
loop_
_entity.id
_entity.type
_entity.pdbx_description
1 polymer ?
#
loop_
_entity_poly.entity_id
_entity_poly.type
_entity_poly.pdbx_seq_one_letter_code
_entity_poly.pdbx_strand_id
1 'polypeptide(L)'
;MNKNIKNYIKDSLYNRRIRRWDKPSVNIFIMPMKLGIRGLSNAESKKLIKKAVDSWNTASKGRVILNIVDVQKDADVIVRWRQNVSLLCGVSDCDSVSNGRLRSMTMTFGIGSEFLNTPVDKKELYSLILHEFGHILGLGHSDDKEDVMNPFSSSDEPTERDMTVLKILYTFPVGMSDEDLFLRLENYVLPSSRKKSHDMISFMDILGKHNLLLGAGVPV
;
A
#
# COMPACT_ATOMS: atom_id res chain seq x y z
N MET A 1 21.68 5.47 -1.90
CA MET A 1 20.48 4.74 -1.43
C MET A 1 20.86 3.31 -1.12
N ASN A 2 20.36 2.72 -0.01
CA ASN A 2 20.61 1.33 0.37
C ASN A 2 20.16 0.37 -0.77
N LYS A 3 20.93 -0.67 -1.08
CA LYS A 3 20.60 -1.63 -2.17
C LYS A 3 19.26 -2.34 -1.91
N ASN A 4 18.97 -2.65 -0.65
CA ASN A 4 17.77 -3.40 -0.26
C ASN A 4 16.49 -2.55 -0.47
N ILE A 5 16.53 -1.26 -0.09
CA ILE A 5 15.39 -0.36 -0.33
C ILE A 5 15.17 -0.10 -1.83
N LYS A 6 16.24 -0.09 -2.63
CA LYS A 6 16.13 0.07 -4.09
C LYS A 6 15.41 -1.13 -4.73
N ASN A 7 15.72 -2.35 -4.30
CA ASN A 7 15.05 -3.55 -4.79
C ASN A 7 13.57 -3.57 -4.38
N TYR A 8 13.29 -3.25 -3.12
CA TYR A 8 11.92 -3.18 -2.62
C TYR A 8 11.08 -2.11 -3.37
N ILE A 9 11.67 -0.94 -3.67
CA ILE A 9 11.01 0.06 -4.54
C ILE A 9 10.71 -0.55 -5.91
N LYS A 10 11.69 -1.20 -6.56
CA LYS A 10 11.49 -1.80 -7.90
C LYS A 10 10.36 -2.82 -7.92
N ASP A 11 10.29 -3.68 -6.92
CA ASP A 11 9.22 -4.69 -6.81
C ASP A 11 7.85 -4.05 -6.56
N SER A 12 7.83 -2.83 -6.04
CA SER A 12 6.59 -2.03 -5.89
C SER A 12 6.15 -1.32 -7.17
N LEU A 13 6.93 -1.38 -8.25
CA LEU A 13 6.58 -0.74 -9.52
C LEU A 13 5.92 -1.75 -10.47
N TYR A 14 4.93 -1.28 -11.21
CA TYR A 14 4.29 -2.08 -12.26
C TYR A 14 4.75 -1.59 -13.62
N ASN A 15 5.32 -2.48 -14.44
CA ASN A 15 5.95 -2.14 -15.72
C ASN A 15 6.94 -0.97 -15.57
N ARG A 16 7.76 -1.00 -14.50
CA ARG A 16 8.75 0.04 -14.16
C ARG A 16 8.14 1.42 -13.88
N ARG A 17 6.86 1.50 -13.49
CA ARG A 17 6.18 2.77 -13.18
C ARG A 17 5.44 2.71 -11.85
N ILE A 18 5.32 3.85 -11.18
CA ILE A 18 4.56 3.97 -9.94
C ILE A 18 3.09 3.63 -10.21
N ARG A 19 2.58 2.61 -9.51
CA ARG A 19 1.16 2.22 -9.53
C ARG A 19 0.59 2.28 -8.12
N ARG A 20 -0.33 3.24 -7.89
CA ARG A 20 -1.02 3.43 -6.60
C ARG A 20 -2.37 4.12 -6.79
N TRP A 21 -3.10 4.30 -5.71
CA TRP A 21 -4.30 5.15 -5.68
C TRP A 21 -3.94 6.63 -5.89
N ASP A 22 -4.79 7.35 -6.59
CA ASP A 22 -4.68 8.81 -6.81
C ASP A 22 -5.84 9.54 -6.13
N LYS A 23 -6.02 9.25 -4.84
CA LYS A 23 -7.08 9.80 -4.00
C LYS A 23 -6.70 9.67 -2.51
N PRO A 24 -7.28 10.51 -1.63
CA PRO A 24 -6.87 10.56 -0.22
C PRO A 24 -7.37 9.37 0.60
N SER A 25 -8.40 8.66 0.16
CA SER A 25 -8.95 7.51 0.87
C SER A 25 -9.32 6.36 -0.05
N VAL A 26 -9.26 5.15 0.49
CA VAL A 26 -9.60 3.89 -0.17
C VAL A 26 -10.62 3.16 0.70
N ASN A 27 -11.79 2.90 0.14
CA ASN A 27 -12.88 2.22 0.80
C ASN A 27 -12.79 0.71 0.58
N ILE A 28 -12.92 -0.04 1.65
CA ILE A 28 -12.77 -1.49 1.71
C ILE A 28 -14.09 -2.09 2.17
N PHE A 29 -14.70 -2.91 1.31
CA PHE A 29 -15.86 -3.70 1.68
C PHE A 29 -15.45 -5.14 1.96
N ILE A 30 -15.90 -5.67 3.10
CA ILE A 30 -15.60 -7.03 3.53
C ILE A 30 -16.82 -7.90 3.23
N MET A 31 -16.70 -8.81 2.27
CA MET A 31 -17.77 -9.78 2.03
C MET A 31 -17.92 -10.68 3.26
N PRO A 32 -19.14 -10.98 3.73
CA PRO A 32 -19.32 -11.97 4.78
C PRO A 32 -18.91 -13.37 4.27
N MET A 33 -18.23 -14.13 5.11
CA MET A 33 -18.04 -15.57 4.91
C MET A 33 -19.42 -16.24 4.91
N LYS A 34 -19.72 -16.96 3.83
CA LYS A 34 -20.99 -17.70 3.68
C LYS A 34 -20.96 -19.05 4.37
N LEU A 35 -19.79 -19.66 4.46
CA LEU A 35 -19.56 -20.95 5.11
C LEU A 35 -18.87 -20.73 6.46
N GLY A 36 -19.23 -21.55 7.43
CA GLY A 36 -18.61 -21.50 8.75
C GLY A 36 -17.16 -21.99 8.67
N ILE A 37 -16.22 -21.16 9.12
CA ILE A 37 -14.80 -21.54 9.22
C ILE A 37 -14.48 -21.82 10.67
N ARG A 38 -13.95 -23.03 10.96
CA ARG A 38 -13.61 -23.41 12.32
C ARG A 38 -12.54 -22.47 12.90
N GLY A 39 -12.86 -21.85 14.03
CA GLY A 39 -11.96 -20.90 14.72
C GLY A 39 -11.99 -19.47 14.18
N LEU A 40 -12.86 -19.16 13.20
CA LEU A 40 -12.97 -17.83 12.62
C LEU A 40 -14.43 -17.45 12.29
N SER A 41 -14.99 -16.53 13.06
CA SER A 41 -16.28 -15.89 12.76
C SER A 41 -16.14 -14.64 11.88
N ASN A 42 -17.25 -14.22 11.26
CA ASN A 42 -17.31 -12.93 10.53
C ASN A 42 -16.88 -11.75 11.42
N ALA A 43 -17.31 -11.72 12.68
CA ALA A 43 -16.94 -10.67 13.61
C ALA A 43 -15.44 -10.66 13.94
N GLU A 44 -14.83 -11.83 14.10
CA GLU A 44 -13.39 -11.94 14.35
C GLU A 44 -12.57 -11.56 13.13
N SER A 45 -12.95 -12.00 11.94
CA SER A 45 -12.28 -11.59 10.70
C SER A 45 -12.34 -10.07 10.49
N LYS A 46 -13.50 -9.44 10.74
CA LYS A 46 -13.66 -7.97 10.69
C LYS A 46 -12.76 -7.26 11.70
N LYS A 47 -12.55 -7.84 12.90
CA LYS A 47 -11.60 -7.30 13.89
C LYS A 47 -10.15 -7.37 13.41
N LEU A 48 -9.73 -8.48 12.82
CA LEU A 48 -8.37 -8.63 12.28
C LEU A 48 -8.12 -7.66 11.12
N ILE A 49 -9.07 -7.53 10.20
CA ILE A 49 -9.01 -6.55 9.10
C ILE A 49 -8.95 -5.13 9.65
N LYS A 50 -9.80 -4.79 10.63
CA LYS A 50 -9.75 -3.47 11.27
C LYS A 50 -8.37 -3.19 11.87
N LYS A 51 -7.77 -4.17 12.56
CA LYS A 51 -6.42 -4.04 13.11
C LYS A 51 -5.40 -3.73 12.01
N ALA A 52 -5.43 -4.44 10.89
CA ALA A 52 -4.51 -4.19 9.78
C ALA A 52 -4.72 -2.81 9.13
N VAL A 53 -5.98 -2.38 8.97
CA VAL A 53 -6.33 -1.02 8.52
C VAL A 53 -5.74 0.03 9.46
N ASP A 54 -5.91 -0.12 10.77
CA ASP A 54 -5.41 0.82 11.76
C ASP A 54 -3.86 0.89 11.75
N SER A 55 -3.19 -0.26 11.63
CA SER A 55 -1.72 -0.35 11.50
C SER A 55 -1.21 0.41 10.27
N TRP A 56 -1.81 0.16 9.11
CA TRP A 56 -1.42 0.83 7.86
C TRP A 56 -1.79 2.32 7.83
N ASN A 57 -2.93 2.72 8.40
CA ASN A 57 -3.29 4.12 8.54
C ASN A 57 -2.25 4.88 9.39
N THR A 58 -1.80 4.27 10.48
CA THR A 58 -0.72 4.81 11.34
C THR A 58 0.59 4.93 10.56
N ALA A 59 1.01 3.85 9.88
CA ALA A 59 2.24 3.80 9.09
C ALA A 59 2.24 4.80 7.92
N SER A 60 1.09 5.01 7.26
CA SER A 60 0.96 5.94 6.14
C SER A 60 1.13 7.42 6.54
N LYS A 61 0.85 7.73 7.82
CA LYS A 61 0.81 9.10 8.37
C LYS A 61 -0.09 10.03 7.54
N GLY A 62 -1.27 9.53 7.14
CA GLY A 62 -2.30 10.32 6.45
C GLY A 62 -2.08 10.52 4.95
N ARG A 63 -1.11 9.85 4.33
CA ARG A 63 -0.88 9.91 2.86
C ARG A 63 -2.03 9.29 2.07
N VAL A 64 -2.62 8.24 2.64
CA VAL A 64 -3.80 7.55 2.13
C VAL A 64 -4.50 6.90 3.32
N ILE A 65 -5.81 7.05 3.39
CA ILE A 65 -6.63 6.55 4.50
C ILE A 65 -7.43 5.34 4.02
N LEU A 66 -7.20 4.19 4.64
CA LEU A 66 -8.01 3.00 4.46
C LEU A 66 -9.25 3.07 5.35
N ASN A 67 -10.43 2.89 4.76
CA ASN A 67 -11.72 2.94 5.45
C ASN A 67 -12.51 1.66 5.19
N ILE A 68 -13.12 1.09 6.23
CA ILE A 68 -14.06 -0.02 6.07
C ILE A 68 -15.45 0.58 5.83
N VAL A 69 -16.13 0.12 4.77
CA VAL A 69 -17.51 0.52 4.43
C VAL A 69 -18.44 -0.69 4.48
N ASP A 70 -19.72 -0.44 4.78
CA ASP A 70 -20.73 -1.50 4.88
C ASP A 70 -21.51 -1.72 3.57
N VAL A 71 -21.28 -0.92 2.53
CA VAL A 71 -21.94 -1.04 1.24
C VAL A 71 -20.92 -1.33 0.14
N GLN A 72 -21.07 -2.48 -0.53
CA GLN A 72 -20.13 -2.92 -1.57
C GLN A 72 -19.99 -1.94 -2.74
N LYS A 73 -21.06 -1.22 -3.10
CA LYS A 73 -21.05 -0.26 -4.22
C LYS A 73 -20.11 0.93 -3.99
N ASP A 74 -19.81 1.23 -2.72
CA ASP A 74 -18.98 2.36 -2.31
C ASP A 74 -17.50 1.93 -2.16
N ALA A 75 -17.19 0.67 -2.47
CA ALA A 75 -15.89 0.06 -2.25
C ALA A 75 -14.96 0.21 -3.46
N ASP A 76 -13.70 0.46 -3.16
CA ASP A 76 -12.58 0.38 -4.10
C ASP A 76 -11.91 -0.98 -4.03
N VAL A 77 -11.90 -1.57 -2.84
CA VAL A 77 -11.33 -2.87 -2.56
C VAL A 77 -12.43 -3.78 -2.03
N ILE A 78 -12.57 -4.96 -2.63
CA ILE A 78 -13.47 -5.99 -2.14
C ILE A 78 -12.64 -7.12 -1.53
N VAL A 79 -12.81 -7.34 -0.23
CA VAL A 79 -12.25 -8.50 0.47
C VAL A 79 -13.21 -9.67 0.37
N ARG A 80 -12.71 -10.80 -0.12
CA ARG A 80 -13.45 -12.05 -0.35
C ARG A 80 -12.74 -13.21 0.31
N TRP A 81 -13.52 -14.25 0.60
CA TRP A 81 -13.05 -15.47 1.22
C TRP A 81 -13.29 -16.63 0.26
N ARG A 82 -12.29 -17.50 0.13
CA ARG A 82 -12.41 -18.78 -0.57
C ARG A 82 -12.00 -19.90 0.37
N GLN A 83 -12.67 -21.02 0.26
CA GLN A 83 -12.31 -22.21 1.00
C GLN A 83 -11.23 -22.95 0.23
N ASN A 84 -10.17 -23.37 0.92
CA ASN A 84 -9.00 -24.01 0.30
C ASN A 84 -8.67 -25.32 1.00
N VAL A 85 -8.16 -26.29 0.24
CA VAL A 85 -8.02 -27.67 0.73
C VAL A 85 -6.81 -27.87 1.66
N SER A 86 -5.80 -26.98 1.66
CA SER A 86 -4.57 -27.23 2.44
C SER A 86 -3.89 -26.03 3.15
N LEU A 87 -3.89 -24.80 2.63
CA LEU A 87 -3.09 -23.70 3.23
C LEU A 87 -3.83 -22.36 3.23
N LEU A 88 -3.53 -21.56 4.26
CA LEU A 88 -3.87 -20.15 4.31
C LEU A 88 -3.09 -19.41 3.21
N CYS A 89 -3.79 -18.68 2.35
CA CYS A 89 -3.15 -17.88 1.30
C CYS A 89 -3.90 -16.57 1.05
N GLY A 90 -3.17 -15.55 0.62
CA GLY A 90 -3.72 -14.28 0.18
C GLY A 90 -3.38 -14.06 -1.29
N VAL A 91 -4.29 -13.42 -2.02
CA VAL A 91 -4.04 -12.93 -3.37
C VAL A 91 -4.63 -11.54 -3.49
N SER A 92 -3.80 -10.60 -3.92
CA SER A 92 -4.14 -9.22 -4.24
C SER A 92 -4.25 -9.01 -5.76
N ASP A 93 -5.47 -9.02 -6.29
CA ASP A 93 -5.72 -8.80 -7.71
C ASP A 93 -5.99 -7.32 -8.00
N CYS A 94 -5.18 -6.74 -8.88
CA CYS A 94 -5.42 -5.38 -9.42
C CYS A 94 -6.43 -5.45 -10.56
N ASP A 95 -7.72 -5.41 -10.22
CA ASP A 95 -8.81 -5.57 -11.19
C ASP A 95 -8.84 -4.48 -12.25
N SER A 96 -8.48 -3.24 -11.90
CA SER A 96 -8.50 -2.11 -12.84
C SER A 96 -7.40 -1.09 -12.58
N VAL A 97 -6.64 -0.79 -13.63
CA VAL A 97 -5.58 0.22 -13.66
C VAL A 97 -5.79 1.11 -14.87
N SER A 98 -5.74 2.44 -14.68
CA SER A 98 -5.83 3.41 -15.77
C SER A 98 -4.72 4.46 -15.63
N ASN A 99 -3.84 4.55 -16.62
CA ASN A 99 -2.69 5.48 -16.61
C ASN A 99 -1.86 5.39 -15.31
N GLY A 100 -1.60 4.16 -14.85
CA GLY A 100 -0.87 3.88 -13.60
C GLY A 100 -1.70 4.04 -12.31
N ARG A 101 -2.96 4.49 -12.39
CA ARG A 101 -3.83 4.67 -11.22
C ARG A 101 -4.62 3.42 -10.93
N LEU A 102 -4.56 2.95 -9.69
CA LEU A 102 -5.47 1.91 -9.19
C LEU A 102 -6.91 2.46 -9.16
N ARG A 103 -7.87 1.65 -9.62
CA ARG A 103 -9.31 1.98 -9.65
C ARG A 103 -10.16 0.99 -8.88
N SER A 104 -9.81 -0.28 -8.92
CA SER A 104 -10.44 -1.32 -8.11
C SER A 104 -9.47 -2.46 -7.86
N MET A 105 -9.63 -3.13 -6.72
CA MET A 105 -8.89 -4.34 -6.38
C MET A 105 -9.80 -5.38 -5.74
N THR A 106 -9.48 -6.65 -5.95
CA THR A 106 -10.10 -7.76 -5.24
C THR A 106 -9.03 -8.47 -4.42
N MET A 107 -9.33 -8.66 -3.14
CA MET A 107 -8.47 -9.38 -2.21
C MET A 107 -9.13 -10.71 -1.91
N THR A 108 -8.45 -11.81 -2.19
CA THR A 108 -8.97 -13.15 -1.93
C THR A 108 -8.15 -13.84 -0.86
N PHE A 109 -8.77 -14.11 0.28
CA PHE A 109 -8.16 -14.95 1.32
C PHE A 109 -8.68 -16.37 1.20
N GLY A 110 -7.76 -17.30 0.91
CA GLY A 110 -7.98 -18.72 1.02
C GLY A 110 -7.88 -19.15 2.47
N ILE A 111 -8.98 -19.59 3.07
CA ILE A 111 -9.04 -19.93 4.49
C ILE A 111 -9.70 -21.28 4.69
N GLY A 112 -8.94 -22.19 5.31
CA GLY A 112 -9.46 -23.41 5.92
C GLY A 112 -10.00 -24.45 4.94
N SER A 113 -9.81 -25.72 5.29
CA SER A 113 -10.37 -26.88 4.62
C SER A 113 -11.42 -27.50 5.52
N GLU A 114 -12.65 -27.68 5.03
CA GLU A 114 -13.67 -28.51 5.71
C GLU A 114 -13.17 -29.94 5.97
N PHE A 115 -12.23 -30.42 5.15
CA PHE A 115 -11.69 -31.78 5.23
C PHE A 115 -10.62 -31.97 6.31
N LEU A 116 -9.84 -30.94 6.63
CA LEU A 116 -8.70 -31.05 7.56
C LEU A 116 -9.08 -30.77 9.03
N ASN A 117 -10.25 -30.16 9.27
CA ASN A 117 -10.78 -29.84 10.60
C ASN A 117 -9.83 -29.01 11.51
N THR A 118 -8.79 -28.39 10.94
CA THR A 118 -7.82 -27.57 11.66
C THR A 118 -8.39 -26.17 11.89
N PRO A 119 -8.41 -25.66 13.14
CA PRO A 119 -8.77 -24.27 13.41
C PRO A 119 -7.82 -23.30 12.73
N VAL A 120 -8.34 -22.16 12.26
CA VAL A 120 -7.50 -21.08 11.72
C VAL A 120 -6.64 -20.47 12.83
N ASP A 121 -5.34 -20.36 12.60
CA ASP A 121 -4.45 -19.56 13.44
C ASP A 121 -4.68 -18.07 13.15
N LYS A 122 -5.13 -17.33 14.18
CA LYS A 122 -5.47 -15.92 14.07
C LYS A 122 -4.24 -15.02 13.93
N LYS A 123 -3.09 -15.43 14.45
CA LYS A 123 -1.83 -14.69 14.33
C LYS A 123 -1.32 -14.80 12.90
N GLU A 124 -1.30 -16.01 12.34
CA GLU A 124 -0.94 -16.23 10.93
C GLU A 124 -1.90 -15.51 9.99
N LEU A 125 -3.21 -15.60 10.24
CA LEU A 125 -4.21 -14.87 9.46
C LEU A 125 -4.01 -13.36 9.55
N TYR A 126 -3.71 -12.83 10.72
CA TYR A 126 -3.43 -11.39 10.86
C TYR A 126 -2.18 -10.97 10.09
N SER A 127 -1.08 -11.72 10.20
CA SER A 127 0.17 -11.45 9.46
C SER A 127 -0.09 -11.43 7.95
N LEU A 128 -0.84 -12.41 7.45
CA LEU A 128 -1.23 -12.46 6.04
C LEU A 128 -2.11 -11.26 5.65
N ILE A 129 -3.16 -10.94 6.41
CA ILE A 129 -4.02 -9.77 6.14
C ILE A 129 -3.17 -8.50 6.12
N LEU A 130 -2.22 -8.35 7.04
CA LEU A 130 -1.36 -7.19 7.12
C LEU A 130 -0.47 -7.05 5.86
N HIS A 131 0.14 -8.15 5.40
CA HIS A 131 0.92 -8.22 4.16
C HIS A 131 0.09 -7.81 2.95
N GLU A 132 -1.05 -8.47 2.77
CA GLU A 132 -1.98 -8.24 1.67
C GLU A 132 -2.48 -6.78 1.65
N PHE A 133 -2.66 -6.15 2.82
CA PHE A 133 -3.06 -4.74 2.89
C PHE A 133 -1.95 -3.76 2.49
N GLY A 134 -0.67 -4.16 2.53
CA GLY A 134 0.39 -3.35 1.94
C GLY A 134 0.31 -3.32 0.41
N HIS A 135 -0.14 -4.39 -0.23
CA HIS A 135 -0.42 -4.39 -1.67
C HIS A 135 -1.57 -3.45 -2.05
N ILE A 136 -2.60 -3.30 -1.20
CA ILE A 136 -3.63 -2.27 -1.40
C ILE A 136 -2.97 -0.91 -1.52
N LEU A 137 -1.97 -0.61 -0.70
CA LEU A 137 -1.28 0.67 -0.74
C LEU A 137 -0.33 0.81 -1.95
N GLY A 138 -0.07 -0.25 -2.71
CA GLY A 138 0.83 -0.28 -3.86
C GLY A 138 2.24 -0.75 -3.53
N LEU A 139 2.50 -1.27 -2.33
CA LEU A 139 3.78 -1.90 -2.01
C LEU A 139 3.92 -3.23 -2.75
N GLY A 140 5.12 -3.53 -3.22
CA GLY A 140 5.52 -4.84 -3.73
C GLY A 140 6.10 -5.71 -2.62
N HIS A 141 6.81 -6.77 -2.97
CA HIS A 141 7.49 -7.59 -1.98
C HIS A 141 8.80 -6.96 -1.50
N SER A 142 9.11 -7.15 -0.22
CA SER A 142 10.41 -6.86 0.36
C SER A 142 11.33 -8.08 0.34
N ASP A 143 12.63 -7.83 0.19
CA ASP A 143 13.68 -8.85 0.28
C ASP A 143 14.09 -9.20 1.73
N ASP A 144 13.55 -8.50 2.73
CA ASP A 144 13.92 -8.63 4.13
C ASP A 144 12.82 -9.30 4.96
N LYS A 145 13.15 -10.39 5.64
CA LYS A 145 12.19 -11.23 6.36
C LYS A 145 11.52 -10.51 7.54
N GLU A 146 12.11 -9.43 8.03
CA GLU A 146 11.54 -8.63 9.10
C GLU A 146 10.46 -7.66 8.58
N ASP A 147 10.47 -7.33 7.29
CA ASP A 147 9.47 -6.45 6.68
C ASP A 147 8.14 -7.18 6.52
N VAL A 148 7.02 -6.48 6.80
CA VAL A 148 5.68 -7.04 6.60
C VAL A 148 5.49 -7.52 5.16
N MET A 149 6.06 -6.78 4.21
CA MET A 149 5.93 -7.09 2.79
C MET A 149 6.86 -8.20 2.30
N ASN A 150 7.60 -8.87 3.17
CA ASN A 150 8.23 -10.13 2.78
C ASN A 150 7.20 -11.28 2.82
N PRO A 151 7.09 -12.10 1.76
CA PRO A 151 6.10 -13.19 1.70
C PRO A 151 6.20 -14.24 2.82
N PHE A 152 7.33 -14.30 3.52
CA PHE A 152 7.59 -15.24 4.61
C PHE A 152 7.67 -14.56 5.98
N SER A 153 7.34 -13.27 6.07
CA SER A 153 7.35 -12.55 7.33
C SER A 153 6.21 -12.99 8.24
N SER A 154 6.49 -13.00 9.54
CA SER A 154 5.50 -13.12 10.60
C SER A 154 5.32 -11.81 11.38
N SER A 155 5.76 -10.69 10.82
CA SER A 155 5.67 -9.38 11.45
C SER A 155 4.22 -8.97 11.65
N ASP A 156 3.93 -8.32 12.79
CA ASP A 156 2.60 -7.88 13.16
C ASP A 156 2.41 -6.36 13.07
N GLU A 157 3.44 -5.64 12.60
CA GLU A 157 3.43 -4.19 12.35
C GLU A 157 4.35 -3.76 11.17
N PRO A 158 3.96 -2.74 10.36
CA PRO A 158 4.81 -2.24 9.28
C PRO A 158 6.15 -1.68 9.78
N THR A 159 7.26 -2.05 9.12
CA THR A 159 8.60 -1.60 9.49
C THR A 159 8.93 -0.20 8.99
N GLU A 160 10.06 0.36 9.43
CA GLU A 160 10.59 1.61 8.86
C GLU A 160 10.86 1.53 7.36
N ARG A 161 11.23 0.34 6.86
CA ARG A 161 11.45 0.13 5.43
C ARG A 161 10.11 0.15 4.67
N ASP A 162 9.09 -0.53 5.19
CA ASP A 162 7.72 -0.49 4.63
C ASP A 162 7.21 0.96 4.56
N MET A 163 7.33 1.69 5.67
CA MET A 163 6.96 3.11 5.74
C MET A 163 7.75 4.00 4.76
N THR A 164 9.03 3.70 4.56
CA THR A 164 9.90 4.45 3.66
C THR A 164 9.50 4.26 2.20
N VAL A 165 9.30 3.01 1.75
CA VAL A 165 8.85 2.73 0.38
C VAL A 165 7.46 3.32 0.15
N LEU A 166 6.55 3.16 1.11
CA LEU A 166 5.20 3.75 1.04
C LEU A 166 5.28 5.27 0.88
N LYS A 167 6.09 5.95 1.70
CA LYS A 167 6.29 7.39 1.60
C LYS A 167 6.80 7.78 0.21
N ILE A 168 7.76 7.04 -0.35
CA ILE A 168 8.29 7.31 -1.70
C ILE A 168 7.18 7.22 -2.75
N LEU A 169 6.43 6.11 -2.76
CA LEU A 169 5.36 5.89 -3.74
C LEU A 169 4.31 7.01 -3.74
N TYR A 170 3.96 7.54 -2.56
CA TYR A 170 2.97 8.61 -2.40
C TYR A 170 3.54 10.03 -2.47
N THR A 171 4.87 10.19 -2.50
CA THR A 171 5.52 11.50 -2.70
C THR A 171 5.59 11.85 -4.18
N PHE A 172 5.81 10.86 -5.04
CA PHE A 172 5.99 11.08 -6.48
C PHE A 172 4.68 10.90 -7.28
N PRO A 173 4.57 11.57 -8.44
CA PRO A 173 3.43 11.41 -9.34
C PRO A 173 3.15 9.95 -9.72
N VAL A 174 1.87 9.60 -9.76
CA VAL A 174 1.44 8.30 -10.30
C VAL A 174 1.94 8.14 -11.74
N GLY A 175 2.41 6.93 -12.06
CA GLY A 175 2.93 6.63 -13.37
C GLY A 175 4.32 7.19 -13.64
N MET A 176 5.04 7.80 -12.70
CA MET A 176 6.47 8.13 -12.87
C MET A 176 7.27 6.86 -13.17
N SER A 177 8.23 6.91 -14.10
CA SER A 177 9.09 5.76 -14.41
C SER A 177 10.16 5.57 -13.33
N ASP A 178 10.69 4.36 -13.24
CA ASP A 178 11.74 4.04 -12.28
C ASP A 178 13.04 4.80 -12.57
N GLU A 179 13.36 5.10 -13.84
CA GLU A 179 14.49 5.94 -14.20
C GLU A 179 14.37 7.35 -13.62
N ASP A 180 13.22 8.01 -13.85
CA ASP A 180 12.94 9.35 -13.32
C ASP A 180 12.90 9.35 -11.79
N LEU A 181 12.28 8.31 -11.21
CA LEU A 181 12.19 8.13 -9.77
C LEU A 181 13.58 8.01 -9.14
N PHE A 182 14.44 7.13 -9.66
CA PHE A 182 15.77 6.92 -9.10
C PHE A 182 16.69 8.13 -9.32
N LEU A 183 16.59 8.81 -10.46
CA LEU A 183 17.29 10.08 -10.67
C LEU A 183 16.88 11.12 -9.63
N ARG A 184 15.56 11.24 -9.35
CA ARG A 184 15.07 12.15 -8.31
C ARG A 184 15.51 11.74 -6.92
N LEU A 185 15.46 10.46 -6.57
CA LEU A 185 15.89 9.95 -5.26
C LEU A 185 17.39 10.17 -5.02
N GLU A 186 18.23 10.00 -6.04
CA GLU A 186 19.66 10.29 -5.95
C GLU A 186 19.91 11.79 -5.67
N ASN A 187 19.15 12.67 -6.33
CA ASN A 187 19.21 14.11 -6.08
C ASN A 187 18.57 14.52 -4.74
N TYR A 188 17.59 13.77 -4.24
CA TYR A 188 16.91 14.00 -2.95
C TYR A 188 17.78 13.60 -1.75
N VAL A 189 18.63 12.59 -1.93
CA VAL A 189 19.60 12.12 -0.91
C VAL A 189 20.93 12.89 -0.99
N LEU A 190 21.19 13.63 -2.08
CA LEU A 190 22.38 14.47 -2.26
C LEU A 190 22.14 16.00 -2.25
N PRO A 191 21.57 16.61 -1.21
CA PRO A 191 21.75 18.04 -0.99
C PRO A 191 22.61 18.31 0.24
N SER A 192 23.93 18.00 0.22
CA SER A 192 24.87 18.53 1.24
C SER A 192 26.39 18.26 1.08
N SER A 193 26.93 17.74 -0.03
CA SER A 193 28.40 17.61 -0.15
C SER A 193 29.09 18.50 -1.17
N ARG A 194 28.38 19.32 -1.95
CA ARG A 194 29.01 20.37 -2.78
C ARG A 194 28.13 21.60 -2.96
N LYS A 195 28.21 22.55 -2.02
CA LYS A 195 28.59 23.97 -2.23
C LYS A 195 28.32 24.78 -0.97
N LYS A 196 29.29 25.63 -0.62
CA LYS A 196 29.24 26.59 0.48
C LYS A 196 28.23 27.71 0.18
N SER A 197 27.71 28.26 1.29
CA SER A 197 27.14 29.61 1.52
C SER A 197 25.81 30.00 0.87
N HIS A 198 24.86 30.30 1.76
CA HIS A 198 23.69 31.18 1.64
C HIS A 198 22.70 30.86 0.52
N ASP A 199 21.74 29.97 0.83
CA ASP A 199 20.29 30.22 0.73
C ASP A 199 19.55 28.91 1.01
N MET A 200 18.97 28.80 2.22
CA MET A 200 18.08 27.70 2.59
C MET A 200 16.71 27.96 1.98
N ILE A 201 16.43 27.33 0.84
CA ILE A 201 15.07 27.22 0.31
C ILE A 201 14.36 26.10 1.08
N SER A 202 13.25 26.45 1.75
CA SER A 202 12.47 25.55 2.60
C SER A 202 11.56 24.65 1.77
N PHE A 203 11.14 23.52 2.34
CA PHE A 203 10.25 22.50 1.76
C PHE A 203 8.92 23.05 1.20
N MET A 204 8.54 24.27 1.60
CA MET A 204 7.34 24.98 1.14
C MET A 204 7.53 25.72 -0.20
N ASP A 205 8.76 26.05 -0.61
CA ASP A 205 8.99 26.97 -1.75
C ASP A 205 8.87 26.27 -3.12
N ILE A 206 8.97 24.95 -3.17
CA ILE A 206 8.94 24.18 -4.43
C ILE A 206 7.52 23.77 -4.83
N LEU A 207 6.60 23.62 -3.86
CA LEU A 207 5.20 23.30 -4.15
C LEU A 207 4.37 24.54 -4.57
N GLY A 208 4.90 25.75 -4.44
CA GLY A 208 4.19 27.00 -4.72
C GLY A 208 4.29 27.56 -6.14
N LYS A 209 5.10 27.00 -7.05
CA LYS A 209 5.41 27.64 -8.36
C LYS A 209 4.74 27.06 -9.61
N HIS A 210 3.75 26.18 -9.46
CA HIS A 210 2.98 25.67 -10.60
C HIS A 210 1.52 26.15 -10.67
N ASN A 211 1.16 27.26 -10.03
CA ASN A 211 -0.21 27.80 -10.13
C ASN A 211 -0.35 29.32 -10.33
N LEU A 212 0.66 30.02 -10.87
CA LEU A 212 0.51 31.43 -11.28
C LEU A 212 1.30 31.72 -12.55
N LEU A 213 0.74 31.32 -13.70
CA LEU A 213 1.05 31.91 -15.00
C LEU A 213 -0.18 31.77 -15.91
N LEU A 214 -1.28 32.45 -15.55
CA LEU A 214 -2.32 32.88 -16.48
C LEU A 214 -3.06 34.05 -15.81
N GLY A 215 -2.82 35.27 -16.29
CA GLY A 215 -3.61 36.44 -15.92
C GLY A 215 -2.81 37.69 -15.57
N ALA A 216 -2.08 38.26 -16.53
CA ALA A 216 -1.73 39.68 -16.51
C ALA A 216 -1.57 40.22 -17.94
N GLY A 217 -2.36 41.25 -18.28
CA GLY A 217 -2.41 41.97 -19.57
C GLY A 217 -3.83 42.44 -19.89
N VAL A 218 -4.51 43.27 -19.07
CA VAL A 218 -4.52 44.78 -18.98
C VAL A 218 -4.92 45.49 -20.32
N PRO A 219 -5.36 46.77 -20.35
CA PRO A 219 -6.69 47.37 -20.07
C PRO A 219 -7.27 48.15 -21.30
N VAL A 220 -8.56 48.52 -21.25
CA VAL A 220 -9.17 49.89 -21.23
C VAL A 220 -10.68 49.69 -21.05
#